data_AF-A0A7V5H1Z5-F1
#
_entry.id   AF-A0A7V5H1Z5-F1
#
_cell.length_a   1.000
_cell.length_b   1.000
_cell.length_c   1.000
_cell.angle_alpha   90.00
_cell.angle_beta   90.00
_cell.angle_gamma   90.00
#
_symmetry.space_group_name_H-M   'P 1'
#
loop_
_entity.id
_entity.type
_entity.pdbx_description
1 polymer ?
#
loop_
_entity_poly.entity_id
_entity_poly.type
_entity_poly.pdbx_seq_one_letter_code
_entity_poly.pdbx_strand_id
1 'polypeptide(L)'
;MKRLIELLGLLLILGQFALAQRIGHHAQFPLRCDECHYCKKPTYNEPCLKICPDFIREGITVHHSVEDAPTLLIIDTLQSKYAPSVFTHRLHAQMGEMLGGCESCHHHNPPGKVRPCIECHKPKRDLNDLSRPSLKGAYHQLCINCHRSWDSDWSKTSDCYFCHPKAGESLSQTPEQLAELAKKRHPAPKTPELFVLKSDYEEAPLVTFRHKEHIFTFGLECKSCHQDNACADCHRSP
;
A
#
# COMPACT_ATOMS: atom_id res chain seq x y z
N MET A 1 43.12 31.76 10.30
CA MET A 1 41.95 31.15 10.97
C MET A 1 40.68 31.21 10.12
N LYS A 2 40.29 32.36 9.54
CA LYS A 2 39.11 32.45 8.62
C LYS A 2 39.12 31.46 7.44
N ARG A 3 40.26 31.32 6.74
CA ARG A 3 40.39 30.38 5.60
C ARG A 3 40.32 28.89 5.98
N LEU A 4 40.64 28.54 7.22
CA LEU A 4 40.57 27.14 7.69
C LEU A 4 39.13 26.74 8.04
N ILE A 5 38.32 27.71 8.52
CA ILE A 5 36.90 27.53 8.86
C ILE A 5 36.05 27.47 7.58
N GLU A 6 36.39 28.25 6.54
CA GLU A 6 35.71 28.17 5.24
C GLU A 6 35.96 26.84 4.52
N LEU A 7 37.16 26.27 4.64
CA LEU A 7 37.48 24.93 4.09
C LEU A 7 36.75 23.80 4.83
N LEU A 8 36.60 23.89 6.16
CA LEU A 8 35.82 22.94 6.96
C LEU A 8 34.31 23.06 6.70
N GLY A 9 33.80 24.27 6.45
CA GLY A 9 32.41 24.49 6.06
C GLY A 9 32.09 23.92 4.67
N LEU A 10 32.99 24.05 3.70
CA LEU A 10 32.81 23.46 2.37
C LEU A 10 32.87 21.93 2.38
N LEU A 11 33.72 21.33 3.22
CA LEU A 11 33.80 19.88 3.38
C LEU A 11 32.53 19.29 4.04
N LEU A 12 31.87 20.03 4.94
CA LEU A 12 30.62 19.59 5.55
C LEU A 12 29.42 19.65 4.60
N ILE A 13 29.39 20.60 3.65
CA ILE A 13 28.31 20.73 2.67
C ILE A 13 28.38 19.61 1.61
N LEU A 14 29.59 19.14 1.27
CA LEU A 14 29.80 18.02 0.34
C LEU A 14 29.49 16.65 0.95
N GLY A 15 29.46 16.52 2.29
CA GLY A 15 29.22 15.26 2.98
C GLY A 15 27.75 14.83 3.09
N GLN A 16 26.79 15.70 2.81
CA GLN A 16 25.36 15.41 3.04
C GLN A 16 24.58 14.93 1.81
N PHE A 17 25.19 14.88 0.62
CA PHE A 17 24.49 14.51 -0.62
C PHE A 17 24.53 13.02 -0.99
N ALA A 18 25.09 12.13 -0.16
CA ALA A 18 25.33 10.74 -0.53
C ALA A 18 24.64 9.69 0.35
N LEU A 19 23.48 9.97 0.96
CA LEU A 19 22.68 8.93 1.62
C LEU A 19 21.17 9.05 1.38
N ALA A 20 20.78 9.42 0.16
CA ALA A 20 19.49 8.95 -0.33
C ALA A 20 19.71 7.47 -0.69
N GLN A 21 19.23 6.55 0.17
CA GLN A 21 19.06 5.16 -0.23
C GLN A 21 18.09 5.13 -1.42
N ARG A 22 18.62 5.23 -2.63
CA ARG A 22 17.92 4.75 -3.81
C ARG A 22 17.76 3.26 -3.55
N ILE A 23 16.56 2.84 -3.17
CA ILE A 23 16.19 1.42 -3.17
C ILE A 23 16.13 1.04 -4.65
N GLY A 24 17.29 0.83 -5.26
CA GLY A 24 17.39 0.28 -6.60
C GLY A 24 16.87 -1.13 -6.56
N HIS A 25 16.10 -1.53 -7.57
CA HIS A 25 15.79 -2.94 -7.77
C HIS A 25 17.10 -3.72 -7.77
N HIS A 26 17.15 -4.85 -7.04
CA HIS A 26 18.37 -5.65 -6.91
C HIS A 26 18.94 -6.13 -8.27
N ALA A 27 18.12 -6.10 -9.32
CA ALA A 27 18.50 -6.31 -10.72
C ALA A 27 19.53 -5.31 -11.27
N GLN A 28 19.72 -4.16 -10.61
CA GLN A 28 20.71 -3.14 -10.99
C GLN A 28 22.12 -3.45 -10.47
N PHE A 29 22.26 -4.45 -9.61
CA PHE A 29 23.54 -4.89 -9.06
C PHE A 29 24.08 -6.07 -9.87
N PRO A 30 25.41 -6.27 -9.91
CA PRO A 30 26.05 -7.39 -10.61
C PRO A 30 25.87 -8.71 -9.82
N LEU A 31 24.63 -9.05 -9.51
CA LEU A 31 24.26 -10.28 -8.81
C LEU A 31 24.00 -11.38 -9.82
N ARG A 32 24.38 -12.60 -9.47
CA ARG A 32 24.05 -13.78 -10.24
C ARG A 32 22.64 -14.24 -9.89
N CYS A 33 21.69 -14.00 -10.79
CA CYS A 33 20.28 -14.31 -10.56
C CYS A 33 20.06 -15.78 -10.19
N ASP A 34 20.85 -16.70 -10.74
CA ASP A 34 20.78 -18.13 -10.46
C ASP A 34 21.23 -18.52 -9.05
N GLU A 35 21.92 -17.65 -8.31
CA GLU A 35 22.27 -17.91 -6.91
C GLU A 35 21.04 -17.81 -6.00
N CYS A 36 20.13 -16.89 -6.31
CA CYS A 36 18.93 -16.64 -5.53
C CYS A 36 17.67 -17.25 -6.15
N HIS A 37 17.61 -17.40 -7.48
CA HIS A 37 16.41 -17.81 -8.22
C HIS A 37 16.62 -19.16 -8.94
N TYR A 38 15.61 -20.06 -8.92
CA TYR A 38 15.66 -21.30 -9.70
C TYR A 38 15.22 -21.10 -11.15
N CYS A 39 14.50 -20.01 -11.46
CA CYS A 39 14.05 -19.70 -12.82
C CYS A 39 14.92 -18.62 -13.47
N LYS A 40 15.02 -18.65 -14.81
CA LYS A 40 15.86 -17.72 -15.60
C LYS A 40 15.28 -16.32 -15.73
N LYS A 41 13.99 -16.14 -15.46
CA LYS A 41 13.24 -14.88 -15.62
C LYS A 41 12.26 -14.69 -14.45
N PRO A 42 12.74 -14.37 -13.24
CA PRO A 42 11.87 -14.11 -12.10
C PRO A 42 11.00 -12.88 -12.36
N THR A 43 9.77 -12.91 -11.89
CA THR A 43 8.87 -11.75 -11.88
C THR A 43 8.54 -11.37 -10.43
N TYR A 44 7.91 -10.21 -10.23
CA TYR A 44 7.44 -9.83 -8.89
C TYR A 44 6.47 -10.88 -8.31
N ASN A 45 5.54 -11.37 -9.13
CA ASN A 45 4.53 -12.35 -8.71
C ASN A 45 5.10 -13.77 -8.60
N GLU A 46 6.12 -14.11 -9.41
CA GLU A 46 6.79 -15.40 -9.38
C GLU A 46 8.31 -15.19 -9.25
N PRO A 47 8.80 -14.93 -8.02
CA PRO A 47 10.20 -14.62 -7.82
C PRO A 47 11.08 -15.87 -7.85
N CYS A 48 10.54 -17.09 -7.80
CA CYS A 48 11.32 -18.33 -7.91
C CYS A 48 12.52 -18.47 -6.94
N LEU A 49 12.42 -18.00 -5.70
CA LEU A 49 13.58 -17.94 -4.78
C LEU A 49 13.98 -19.33 -4.25
N LYS A 50 15.27 -19.65 -4.29
CA LYS A 50 15.88 -20.91 -3.81
C LYS A 50 15.92 -21.04 -2.29
N ILE A 51 16.07 -19.92 -1.59
CA ILE A 51 16.31 -19.87 -0.12
C ILE A 51 14.99 -19.95 0.67
N CYS A 52 13.85 -19.84 -0.02
CA CYS A 52 12.54 -19.78 0.62
C CYS A 52 11.66 -20.98 0.21
N PRO A 53 11.90 -22.20 0.74
CA PRO A 53 11.04 -23.35 0.46
C PRO A 53 9.57 -23.12 0.86
N ASP A 54 9.31 -22.20 1.81
CA ASP A 54 7.97 -21.99 2.39
C ASP A 54 7.20 -20.76 1.84
N PHE A 55 7.73 -20.05 0.83
CA PHE A 55 7.04 -18.87 0.28
C PHE A 55 6.12 -19.17 -0.90
N ILE A 56 6.25 -20.34 -1.54
CA ILE A 56 5.21 -20.85 -2.44
C ILE A 56 4.19 -21.59 -1.56
N ARG A 57 3.47 -20.83 -0.73
CA ARG A 57 2.18 -21.33 -0.26
C ARG A 57 1.32 -21.44 -1.51
N GLU A 58 0.62 -22.56 -1.70
CA GLU A 58 -0.59 -22.52 -2.52
C GLU A 58 -1.32 -21.26 -2.07
N GLY A 59 -1.42 -20.28 -2.97
CA GLY A 59 -2.03 -19.00 -2.68
C GLY A 59 -3.47 -19.22 -2.22
N ILE A 60 -4.15 -18.14 -1.86
CA ILE A 60 -5.56 -18.24 -1.47
C ILE A 60 -6.35 -18.94 -2.59
N THR A 61 -6.82 -20.17 -2.35
CA THR A 61 -7.61 -20.94 -3.33
C THR A 61 -9.09 -20.55 -3.35
N VAL A 62 -9.49 -19.64 -2.45
CA VAL A 62 -10.86 -19.14 -2.29
C VAL A 62 -10.83 -17.63 -2.37
N HIS A 63 -11.19 -17.09 -3.53
CA HIS A 63 -11.29 -15.66 -3.73
C HIS A 63 -12.65 -15.16 -3.23
N HIS A 64 -12.61 -14.31 -2.21
CA HIS A 64 -13.77 -13.56 -1.75
C HIS A 64 -13.90 -12.26 -2.54
N SER A 65 -15.13 -11.84 -2.80
CA SER A 65 -15.37 -10.52 -3.40
C SER A 65 -15.47 -9.45 -2.32
N VAL A 66 -15.45 -8.19 -2.74
CA VAL A 66 -15.60 -7.05 -1.80
C VAL A 66 -17.00 -7.03 -1.16
N GLU A 67 -17.99 -7.66 -1.77
CA GLU A 67 -19.35 -7.79 -1.24
C GLU A 67 -19.40 -8.70 -0.01
N ASP A 68 -18.52 -9.70 0.06
CA ASP A 68 -18.37 -10.60 1.21
C ASP A 68 -17.70 -9.90 2.40
N ALA A 69 -16.98 -8.80 2.13
CA ALA A 69 -16.24 -8.07 3.15
C ALA A 69 -17.19 -7.43 4.17
N PRO A 70 -16.90 -7.55 5.48
CA PRO A 70 -17.61 -6.79 6.51
C PRO A 70 -17.61 -5.30 6.16
N THR A 71 -18.75 -4.65 6.35
CA THR A 71 -18.88 -3.23 5.98
C THR A 71 -18.03 -2.35 6.88
N LEU A 72 -18.09 -2.62 8.19
CA LEU A 72 -17.46 -1.85 9.24
C LEU A 72 -16.95 -2.81 10.31
N LEU A 73 -15.80 -2.50 10.89
CA LEU A 73 -15.21 -3.21 12.02
C LEU A 73 -14.85 -2.22 13.11
N ILE A 74 -15.01 -2.63 14.37
CA ILE A 74 -14.49 -1.89 15.52
C ILE A 74 -13.23 -2.62 15.96
N ILE A 75 -12.08 -1.92 15.91
CA ILE A 75 -10.79 -2.46 16.32
C ILE A 75 -10.48 -1.93 17.73
N ASP A 76 -10.77 -2.76 18.74
CA ASP A 76 -10.65 -2.46 20.17
C ASP A 76 -9.56 -3.27 20.90
N THR A 77 -8.90 -4.19 20.20
CA THR A 77 -8.05 -5.25 20.76
C THR A 77 -6.84 -4.73 21.56
N LEU A 78 -6.40 -3.50 21.31
CA LEU A 78 -5.28 -2.83 22.00
C LEU A 78 -5.70 -1.53 22.69
N GLN A 79 -7.00 -1.38 23.02
CA GLN A 79 -7.52 -0.18 23.65
C GLN A 79 -6.76 0.14 24.96
N SER A 80 -6.25 1.36 25.06
CA SER A 80 -5.54 1.85 26.24
C SER A 80 -5.53 3.38 26.22
N LYS A 81 -4.55 3.99 25.55
CA LYS A 81 -4.39 5.45 25.45
C LYS A 81 -5.35 6.11 24.45
N TYR A 82 -6.00 5.31 23.63
CA TYR A 82 -6.91 5.73 22.58
C TYR A 82 -8.20 4.90 22.65
N ALA A 83 -9.29 5.46 22.16
CA ALA A 83 -10.53 4.73 21.94
C ALA A 83 -10.38 3.73 20.77
N PRO A 84 -11.31 2.76 20.64
CA PRO A 84 -11.35 1.85 19.49
C PRO A 84 -11.37 2.61 18.16
N SER A 85 -10.71 2.05 17.15
CA SER A 85 -10.79 2.59 15.79
C SER A 85 -12.02 2.03 15.09
N VAL A 86 -12.81 2.92 14.48
CA VAL A 86 -13.90 2.51 13.60
C VAL A 86 -13.34 2.40 12.18
N PHE A 87 -13.23 1.17 11.70
CA PHE A 87 -12.64 0.85 10.42
C PHE A 87 -13.72 0.54 9.38
N THR A 88 -13.82 1.36 8.33
CA THR A 88 -14.72 1.14 7.19
C THR A 88 -14.16 0.05 6.27
N HIS A 89 -14.19 -1.20 6.74
CA HIS A 89 -13.51 -2.32 6.11
C HIS A 89 -13.88 -2.51 4.63
N ARG A 90 -15.16 -2.46 4.26
CA ARG A 90 -15.57 -2.63 2.85
C ARG A 90 -15.06 -1.50 1.94
N LEU A 91 -15.05 -0.26 2.42
CA LEU A 91 -14.47 0.86 1.68
C LEU A 91 -12.99 0.60 1.38
N HIS A 92 -12.23 0.16 2.39
CA HIS A 92 -10.81 -0.16 2.21
C HIS A 92 -10.60 -1.39 1.32
N ALA A 93 -11.47 -2.40 1.40
CA ALA A 93 -11.42 -3.55 0.49
C ALA A 93 -11.63 -3.13 -0.97
N GLN A 94 -12.56 -2.20 -1.26
CA GLN A 94 -12.74 -1.64 -2.60
C GLN A 94 -11.47 -0.93 -3.12
N MET A 95 -10.82 -0.16 -2.24
CA MET A 95 -9.55 0.51 -2.57
C MET A 95 -8.42 -0.51 -2.80
N GLY A 96 -8.42 -1.59 -2.01
CA GLY A 96 -7.45 -2.67 -2.07
C GLY A 96 -7.50 -3.48 -3.37
N GLU A 97 -8.62 -3.55 -4.09
CA GLU A 97 -8.73 -4.22 -5.39
C GLU A 97 -7.68 -3.73 -6.41
N MET A 98 -7.27 -2.47 -6.31
CA MET A 98 -6.21 -1.90 -7.17
C MET A 98 -4.79 -2.27 -6.71
N LEU A 99 -4.61 -2.74 -5.48
CA LEU A 99 -3.31 -3.03 -4.83
C LEU A 99 -3.07 -4.53 -4.57
N GLY A 100 -3.85 -5.41 -5.22
CA GLY A 100 -3.78 -6.86 -5.00
C GLY A 100 -4.96 -7.45 -4.22
N GLY A 101 -6.06 -6.71 -4.11
CA GLY A 101 -7.32 -7.16 -3.49
C GLY A 101 -7.17 -7.46 -2.01
N CYS A 102 -7.84 -8.51 -1.55
CA CYS A 102 -7.81 -8.93 -0.15
C CYS A 102 -6.38 -9.20 0.36
N GLU A 103 -5.50 -9.74 -0.48
CA GLU A 103 -4.12 -10.13 -0.10
C GLU A 103 -3.24 -8.94 0.27
N SER A 104 -3.57 -7.74 -0.22
CA SER A 104 -2.84 -6.50 0.12
C SER A 104 -2.83 -6.21 1.64
N CYS A 105 -3.87 -6.64 2.36
CA CYS A 105 -3.98 -6.51 3.82
C CYS A 105 -3.90 -7.89 4.51
N HIS A 106 -4.59 -8.88 3.95
CA HIS A 106 -4.71 -10.23 4.48
C HIS A 106 -3.62 -11.15 3.94
N HIS A 107 -2.38 -10.71 4.12
CA HIS A 107 -1.20 -11.40 3.63
C HIS A 107 -0.96 -12.76 4.29
N HIS A 108 -0.31 -13.67 3.57
CA HIS A 108 0.10 -14.99 4.06
C HIS A 108 -1.04 -15.82 4.67
N ASN A 109 -2.29 -15.57 4.31
CA ASN A 109 -3.40 -16.39 4.78
C ASN A 109 -3.34 -17.79 4.18
N PRO A 110 -3.68 -18.82 4.97
CA PRO A 110 -3.83 -20.15 4.42
C PRO A 110 -5.01 -20.19 3.44
N PRO A 111 -4.99 -21.11 2.46
CA PRO A 111 -6.12 -21.35 1.58
C PRO A 111 -7.46 -21.46 2.32
N GLY A 112 -8.49 -20.75 1.82
CA GLY A 112 -9.87 -20.91 2.30
C GLY A 112 -10.27 -20.16 3.57
N LYS A 113 -9.39 -19.39 4.25
CA LYS A 113 -9.81 -18.60 5.42
C LYS A 113 -9.06 -17.27 5.54
N VAL A 114 -9.81 -16.17 5.46
CA VAL A 114 -9.33 -14.84 5.84
C VAL A 114 -9.24 -14.76 7.37
N ARG A 115 -8.02 -14.56 7.90
CA ARG A 115 -7.76 -14.52 9.35
C ARG A 115 -7.51 -13.09 9.85
N PRO A 116 -7.89 -12.79 11.11
CA PRO A 116 -7.56 -11.51 11.73
C PRO A 116 -6.07 -11.45 12.10
N CYS A 117 -5.53 -10.23 12.11
CA CYS A 117 -4.11 -9.95 12.33
C CYS A 117 -3.56 -10.58 13.63
N ILE A 118 -4.37 -10.61 14.70
CA ILE A 118 -3.97 -11.07 16.03
C ILE A 118 -3.61 -12.57 16.10
N GLU A 119 -4.10 -13.39 15.17
CA GLU A 119 -3.76 -14.82 15.15
C GLU A 119 -2.24 -15.00 14.98
N CYS A 120 -1.61 -14.17 14.13
CA CYS A 120 -0.16 -14.22 13.88
C CYS A 120 0.62 -13.08 14.57
N HIS A 121 0.09 -11.86 14.60
CA HIS A 121 0.74 -10.71 15.22
C HIS A 121 0.31 -10.57 16.68
N LYS A 122 1.21 -10.90 17.61
CA LYS A 122 0.89 -10.85 19.05
C LYS A 122 0.92 -9.41 19.58
N PRO A 123 0.08 -9.06 20.58
CA PRO A 123 0.07 -7.72 21.20
C PRO A 123 1.44 -7.27 21.70
N LYS A 124 2.17 -8.19 22.35
CA LYS A 124 3.55 -7.98 22.77
C LYS A 124 4.49 -8.40 21.65
N ARG A 125 5.55 -7.63 21.46
CA ARG A 125 6.64 -7.94 20.54
C ARG A 125 7.36 -9.19 21.04
N ASP A 126 7.50 -10.18 20.18
CA ASP A 126 8.44 -11.28 20.38
C ASP A 126 9.84 -10.79 20.02
N LEU A 127 10.80 -10.99 20.93
CA LEU A 127 12.20 -10.62 20.71
C LEU A 127 12.98 -11.76 20.04
N ASN A 128 12.46 -12.99 20.10
CA ASN A 128 13.07 -14.17 19.51
C ASN A 128 12.60 -14.42 18.07
N ASP A 129 11.42 -13.89 17.70
CA ASP A 129 10.91 -13.89 16.33
C ASP A 129 10.79 -12.46 15.81
N LEU A 130 11.80 -12.01 15.05
CA LEU A 130 11.81 -10.70 14.40
C LEU A 130 11.10 -10.68 13.04
N SER A 131 10.66 -11.84 12.53
CA SER A 131 9.99 -11.94 11.23
C SER A 131 8.60 -11.32 11.24
N ARG A 132 8.02 -11.10 12.43
CA ARG A 132 6.68 -10.57 12.62
C ARG A 132 6.70 -9.38 13.59
N PRO A 133 6.20 -8.21 13.19
CA PRO A 133 5.98 -7.12 14.13
C PRO A 133 4.89 -7.49 15.15
N SER A 134 4.87 -6.79 16.28
CA SER A 134 3.74 -6.84 17.21
C SER A 134 2.45 -6.35 16.52
N LEU A 135 1.29 -6.68 17.10
CA LEU A 135 -0.01 -6.29 16.56
C LEU A 135 -0.13 -4.78 16.31
N LYS A 136 0.38 -3.96 17.24
CA LYS A 136 0.45 -2.50 17.06
C LYS A 136 1.30 -2.11 15.85
N GLY A 137 2.47 -2.74 15.71
CA GLY A 137 3.38 -2.51 14.59
C GLY A 137 2.76 -2.93 13.26
N ALA A 138 2.10 -4.08 13.22
CA ALA A 138 1.43 -4.60 12.03
C ALA A 138 0.34 -3.65 11.53
N TYR A 139 -0.57 -3.22 12.41
CA TYR A 139 -1.61 -2.25 12.05
C TYR A 139 -1.00 -0.94 11.56
N HIS A 140 -0.10 -0.34 12.32
CA HIS A 140 0.44 0.96 11.95
C HIS A 140 1.27 0.91 10.67
N GLN A 141 2.10 -0.13 10.45
CA GLN A 141 2.84 -0.25 9.21
C GLN A 141 1.91 -0.39 8.01
N LEU A 142 0.91 -1.27 8.09
CA LEU A 142 -0.02 -1.47 6.97
C LEU A 142 -0.86 -0.20 6.68
N CYS A 143 -1.57 0.31 7.70
CA CYS A 143 -2.51 1.41 7.52
C CYS A 143 -1.79 2.72 7.19
N ILE A 144 -0.72 3.05 7.91
CA ILE A 144 -0.02 4.34 7.73
C ILE A 144 0.76 4.34 6.42
N ASN A 145 1.41 3.23 6.04
CA ASN A 145 2.16 3.22 4.78
C ASN A 145 1.23 3.39 3.58
N CYS A 146 0.07 2.72 3.58
CA CYS A 146 -0.94 2.94 2.56
C CYS A 146 -1.39 4.41 2.57
N HIS A 147 -1.82 4.96 3.70
CA HIS A 147 -2.30 6.36 3.70
C HIS A 147 -1.20 7.38 3.37
N ARG A 148 0.07 7.10 3.66
CA ARG A 148 1.21 7.96 3.29
C ARG A 148 1.47 7.98 1.78
N SER A 149 1.05 6.95 1.04
CA SER A 149 1.14 6.96 -0.42
C SER A 149 0.10 7.87 -1.08
N TRP A 150 -0.80 8.47 -0.29
CA TRP A 150 -1.76 9.46 -0.75
C TRP A 150 -1.22 10.87 -0.49
N ASP A 151 -1.43 11.79 -1.44
CA ASP A 151 -1.23 13.22 -1.20
C ASP A 151 -2.49 13.78 -0.51
N SER A 152 -2.52 13.72 0.81
CA SER A 152 -3.64 14.18 1.65
C SER A 152 -3.13 15.01 2.81
N ASP A 153 -4.00 15.80 3.44
CA ASP A 153 -3.63 16.56 4.64
C ASP A 153 -3.22 15.63 5.78
N TRP A 154 -3.81 14.44 5.84
CA TRP A 154 -3.43 13.44 6.81
C TRP A 154 -1.99 12.95 6.60
N SER A 155 -1.56 12.70 5.35
CA SER A 155 -0.20 12.21 5.11
C SER A 155 0.87 13.25 5.49
N LYS A 156 0.52 14.54 5.49
CA LYS A 156 1.37 15.66 5.92
C LYS A 156 1.40 15.84 7.44
N THR A 157 0.28 15.62 8.12
CA THR A 157 0.14 15.84 9.57
C THR A 157 0.39 14.60 10.42
N SER A 158 0.14 13.40 9.87
CA SER A 158 0.16 12.12 10.58
C SER A 158 -0.65 12.14 11.87
N ASP A 159 -1.82 12.79 11.87
CA ASP A 159 -2.66 12.93 13.05
C ASP A 159 -3.18 11.58 13.53
N CYS A 160 -2.89 11.25 14.80
CA CYS A 160 -3.35 10.05 15.48
C CYS A 160 -4.89 10.00 15.57
N TYR A 161 -5.54 11.17 15.70
CA TYR A 161 -6.97 11.25 15.95
C TYR A 161 -7.84 10.98 14.73
N PHE A 162 -7.22 10.92 13.55
CA PHE A 162 -7.89 10.53 12.32
C PHE A 162 -8.39 9.07 12.36
N CYS A 163 -7.58 8.16 12.90
CA CYS A 163 -7.95 6.74 13.04
C CYS A 163 -8.54 6.43 14.41
N HIS A 164 -8.09 7.13 15.45
CA HIS A 164 -8.37 6.79 16.84
C HIS A 164 -8.86 8.00 17.64
N PRO A 165 -10.11 8.02 18.12
CA PRO A 165 -10.56 9.06 19.02
C PRO A 165 -9.76 9.06 20.35
N LYS A 166 -9.83 10.18 21.08
CA LYS A 166 -9.18 10.30 22.39
C LYS A 166 -9.76 9.27 23.37
N ALA A 167 -8.92 8.72 24.24
CA ALA A 167 -9.41 7.83 25.30
C ALA A 167 -10.43 8.55 26.20
N GLY A 168 -11.49 7.84 26.57
CA GLY A 168 -12.62 8.40 27.34
C GLY A 168 -13.77 8.92 26.48
N GLU A 169 -13.55 9.13 25.18
CA GLU A 169 -14.65 9.26 24.22
C GLU A 169 -15.18 7.85 23.90
N SER A 170 -16.19 7.40 24.67
CA SER A 170 -16.97 6.19 24.37
C SER A 170 -17.59 6.35 22.98
N LEU A 171 -17.25 5.46 22.03
CA LEU A 171 -17.77 5.41 20.66
C LEU A 171 -18.31 6.79 20.24
N SER A 172 -17.41 7.72 19.89
CA SER A 172 -17.74 9.11 19.48
C SER A 172 -18.67 9.17 18.23
N GLN A 173 -19.19 8.02 17.80
CA GLN A 173 -20.07 7.79 16.69
C GLN A 173 -21.36 7.14 17.19
N THR A 174 -22.46 7.88 17.12
CA THR A 174 -23.80 7.37 17.35
C THR A 174 -24.13 6.25 16.35
N PRO A 175 -25.15 5.41 16.61
CA PRO A 175 -25.62 4.42 15.64
C PRO A 175 -25.87 5.01 14.24
N GLU A 176 -26.38 6.24 14.16
CA GLU A 176 -26.59 6.97 12.91
C GLU A 176 -25.26 7.30 12.21
N GLN A 177 -24.26 7.77 12.96
CA GLN A 177 -22.93 8.05 12.39
C GLN A 177 -22.24 6.78 11.89
N LEU A 178 -22.36 5.67 12.62
CA LEU A 178 -21.87 4.36 12.17
C LEU A 178 -22.61 3.89 10.91
N ALA A 179 -23.93 4.09 10.84
CA ALA A 179 -24.72 3.77 9.67
C ALA A 179 -24.30 4.59 8.45
N GLU A 180 -24.00 5.89 8.61
CA GLU A 180 -23.49 6.73 7.53
C GLU A 180 -22.08 6.30 7.07
N LEU A 181 -21.18 5.97 8.01
CA LEU A 181 -19.86 5.43 7.65
C LEU A 181 -19.96 4.11 6.90
N ALA A 182 -20.90 3.23 7.30
CA ALA A 182 -21.15 1.96 6.65
C ALA A 182 -21.65 2.11 5.20
N LYS A 183 -22.25 3.25 4.84
CA LYS A 183 -22.68 3.54 3.46
C LYS A 183 -21.55 4.01 2.55
N LYS A 184 -20.41 4.44 3.08
CA LYS A 184 -19.30 4.97 2.27
C LYS A 184 -18.76 3.90 1.31
N ARG A 185 -18.49 4.33 0.08
CA ARG A 185 -17.90 3.51 -0.99
C ARG A 185 -16.82 4.32 -1.71
N HIS A 186 -15.85 3.62 -2.28
CA HIS A 186 -14.80 4.27 -3.06
C HIS A 186 -15.42 4.82 -4.36
N PRO A 187 -15.21 6.10 -4.70
CA PRO A 187 -15.82 6.69 -5.88
C PRO A 187 -15.19 6.15 -7.15
N ALA A 188 -16.01 5.97 -8.19
CA ALA A 188 -15.50 5.61 -9.51
C ALA A 188 -14.49 6.67 -10.00
N PRO A 189 -13.29 6.27 -10.47
CA PRO A 189 -12.29 7.21 -10.97
C PRO A 189 -12.80 7.91 -12.23
N LYS A 190 -12.42 9.19 -12.39
CA LYS A 190 -12.71 9.93 -13.62
C LYS A 190 -11.82 9.39 -14.74
N THR A 191 -12.43 9.02 -15.86
CA THR A 191 -11.71 8.49 -17.02
C THR A 191 -11.69 9.50 -18.16
N PRO A 192 -10.51 9.88 -18.67
CA PRO A 192 -10.42 10.75 -19.84
C PRO A 192 -10.96 10.02 -21.07
N GLU A 193 -11.48 10.76 -22.05
CA GLU A 193 -11.91 10.18 -23.32
C GLU A 193 -10.72 9.77 -24.19
N LEU A 194 -9.77 10.68 -24.28
CA LEU A 194 -8.57 10.60 -25.08
C LEU A 194 -7.38 10.94 -24.20
N PHE A 195 -6.26 10.27 -24.42
CA PHE A 195 -4.98 10.60 -23.86
C PHE A 195 -3.97 10.73 -25.00
N VAL A 196 -3.33 11.90 -25.13
CA VAL A 196 -2.36 12.15 -26.20
C VAL A 196 -0.97 12.18 -25.60
N LEU A 197 -0.17 11.17 -25.94
CA LEU A 197 1.22 11.05 -25.58
C LEU A 197 2.07 11.79 -26.62
N LYS A 198 2.95 12.67 -26.16
CA LYS A 198 3.98 13.30 -26.99
C LYS A 198 5.26 12.49 -26.86
N SER A 199 5.84 12.12 -27.99
CA SER A 199 7.15 11.49 -28.06
C SER A 199 8.18 12.49 -28.57
N ASP A 200 9.45 12.22 -28.27
CA ASP A 200 10.57 13.04 -28.72
C ASP A 200 11.02 12.71 -30.15
N TYR A 201 10.36 11.75 -30.83
CA TYR A 201 10.67 11.36 -32.19
C TYR A 201 10.10 12.36 -33.21
N GLU A 202 10.88 12.67 -34.27
CA GLU A 202 10.43 13.53 -35.36
C GLU A 202 9.33 12.86 -36.21
N GLU A 203 9.41 11.55 -36.39
CA GLU A 203 8.37 10.76 -37.05
C GLU A 203 7.31 10.33 -36.04
N ALA A 204 6.03 10.57 -36.36
CA ALA A 204 4.88 10.25 -35.52
C ALA A 204 5.00 10.75 -34.05
N PRO A 205 5.18 12.08 -33.83
CA PRO A 205 5.45 12.65 -32.50
C PRO A 205 4.28 12.51 -31.52
N LEU A 206 3.10 12.10 -31.99
CA LEU A 206 1.88 12.00 -31.21
C LEU A 206 1.33 10.58 -31.25
N VAL A 207 1.14 9.99 -30.08
CA VAL A 207 0.39 8.75 -29.91
C VAL A 207 -0.94 9.08 -29.24
N THR A 208 -2.02 8.87 -29.98
CA THR A 208 -3.38 9.09 -29.47
C THR A 208 -3.94 7.80 -28.90
N PHE A 209 -4.25 7.79 -27.61
CA PHE A 209 -4.85 6.67 -26.90
C PHE A 209 -6.32 6.96 -26.57
N ARG A 210 -7.23 6.15 -27.10
CA ARG A 210 -8.68 6.25 -26.87
C ARG A 210 -9.07 5.47 -25.61
N HIS A 211 -8.92 6.14 -24.46
CA HIS A 211 -9.02 5.49 -23.15
C HIS A 211 -10.44 4.97 -22.85
N LYS A 212 -11.50 5.70 -23.24
CA LYS A 212 -12.88 5.23 -23.05
C LYS A 212 -13.18 3.95 -23.85
N GLU A 213 -12.68 3.84 -25.08
CA GLU A 213 -12.92 2.65 -25.91
C GLU A 213 -12.29 1.39 -25.28
N HIS A 214 -11.13 1.53 -24.63
CA HIS A 214 -10.49 0.40 -23.94
C HIS A 214 -11.30 -0.14 -22.78
N ILE A 215 -12.02 0.73 -22.06
CA ILE A 215 -12.89 0.30 -20.96
C ILE A 215 -14.23 -0.19 -21.48
N PHE A 216 -14.91 0.62 -22.30
CA PHE A 216 -16.32 0.38 -22.65
C PHE A 216 -16.51 -0.51 -23.88
N THR A 217 -15.58 -0.48 -24.83
CA THR A 217 -15.66 -1.29 -26.06
C THR A 217 -14.89 -2.59 -25.90
N PHE A 218 -13.66 -2.53 -25.36
CA PHE A 218 -12.81 -3.71 -25.19
C PHE A 218 -12.95 -4.39 -23.82
N GLY A 219 -13.67 -3.80 -22.88
CA GLY A 219 -13.97 -4.41 -21.59
C GLY A 219 -12.74 -4.59 -20.69
N LEU A 220 -11.68 -3.79 -20.88
CA LEU A 220 -10.47 -3.89 -20.08
C LEU A 220 -10.68 -3.29 -18.68
N GLU A 221 -10.25 -4.02 -17.66
CA GLU A 221 -10.27 -3.55 -16.28
C GLU A 221 -9.18 -2.50 -16.04
N CYS A 222 -9.44 -1.53 -15.14
CA CYS A 222 -8.46 -0.49 -14.81
C CYS A 222 -7.11 -1.09 -14.38
N LYS A 223 -7.16 -2.16 -13.57
CA LYS A 223 -5.98 -2.87 -13.08
C LYS A 223 -5.23 -3.66 -14.15
N SER A 224 -5.69 -3.77 -15.40
CA SER A 224 -4.89 -4.39 -16.45
C SER A 224 -3.78 -3.45 -16.97
N CYS A 225 -3.97 -2.15 -16.78
CA CYS A 225 -3.03 -1.12 -17.25
C CYS A 225 -2.40 -0.32 -16.09
N HIS A 226 -3.12 -0.15 -14.98
CA HIS A 226 -2.72 0.67 -13.84
C HIS A 226 -2.23 -0.16 -12.63
N GLN A 227 -1.49 -1.25 -12.87
CA GLN A 227 -1.01 -2.16 -11.82
C GLN A 227 0.01 -1.51 -10.89
N ASP A 228 0.83 -0.61 -11.43
CA ASP A 228 1.95 0.04 -10.72
C ASP A 228 1.67 1.52 -10.43
N ASN A 229 0.46 2.00 -10.70
CA ASN A 229 0.10 3.39 -10.44
C ASN A 229 -0.14 3.63 -8.96
N ALA A 230 0.30 4.78 -8.46
CA ALA A 230 -0.06 5.20 -7.12
C ALA A 230 -1.52 5.65 -7.09
N CYS A 231 -2.18 5.50 -5.94
CA CYS A 231 -3.56 5.99 -5.75
C CYS A 231 -3.67 7.50 -6.05
N ALA A 232 -2.61 8.25 -5.71
CA ALA A 232 -2.52 9.69 -5.97
C ALA A 232 -2.47 10.06 -7.47
N ASP A 233 -2.19 9.12 -8.37
CA ASP A 233 -2.21 9.39 -9.80
C ASP A 233 -3.63 9.52 -10.34
N CYS A 234 -4.61 8.89 -9.68
CA CYS A 234 -6.03 8.99 -10.01
C CYS A 234 -6.79 9.97 -9.11
N HIS A 235 -6.32 10.17 -7.87
CA HIS A 235 -6.99 10.99 -6.85
C HIS A 235 -6.30 12.33 -6.56
N ARG A 236 -5.40 12.79 -7.43
CA ARG A 236 -4.76 14.09 -7.27
C ARG A 236 -5.83 15.19 -7.26
N SER A 237 -5.88 15.96 -6.18
CA SER A 237 -6.66 17.19 -6.15
C SER A 237 -6.08 18.16 -7.20
N PRO A 238 -6.92 18.90 -7.94
CA PRO A 238 -6.47 19.90 -8.91
C PRO A 238 -5.64 21.01 -8.27
#